data_AF-A0A2U1VD26-F1
#
_entry.id   AF-A0A2U1VD26-F1
#
_cell.length_a   1.000
_cell.length_b   1.000
_cell.length_c   1.000
_cell.angle_alpha   90.00
_cell.angle_beta   90.00
_cell.angle_gamma   90.00
#
_symmetry.space_group_name_H-M   'P 1'
#
loop_
_entity.id
_entity.type
_entity.pdbx_description
1 polymer ?
#
loop_
_entity_poly.entity_id
_entity_poly.type
_entity_poly.pdbx_seq_one_letter_code
_entity_poly.pdbx_strand_id
1 'polypeptide(L)'
;MKRLSFVRAATLMAATAAVVTGLFAAFSGSADAAGLTGIRNTKHNLSKDGPGINKTTDVGEICVFCHTPHGSSSTAAAPLWNKKVADPASFSGKMYNSQTFDAVDTVGFISSSVSLACLSCHDGSQAMDTVLNAPGSGGYNANGATFAGGWQGANQTAGKMTGLACLMCDGDLKNDHPVGMEYAKWQGNTGANLDADFNQASKIVKGGNNIWYVESGAASLDPAARDKQDMFLYTRNVNGTDKPYVECASCHDPHSDNATFLRIPNTNSQVCLTCHTK
;
A
#
# COMPACT_ATOMS: atom_id res chain seq x y z
N MET A 1 -43.26 78.99 -36.31
CA MET A 1 -44.17 78.09 -35.57
C MET A 1 -43.37 77.34 -34.52
N LYS A 2 -43.88 77.26 -33.30
CA LYS A 2 -43.28 76.62 -32.12
C LYS A 2 -42.97 75.13 -32.36
N ARG A 3 -41.83 74.61 -31.89
CA ARG A 3 -41.70 73.82 -30.63
C ARG A 3 -40.28 73.26 -30.47
N LEU A 4 -39.80 73.37 -29.23
CA LEU A 4 -38.51 72.94 -28.68
C LEU A 4 -38.42 71.41 -28.54
N SER A 5 -37.19 70.87 -28.58
CA SER A 5 -36.74 69.86 -27.60
C SER A 5 -35.25 70.08 -27.28
N PHE A 6 -34.96 70.44 -26.03
CA PHE A 6 -33.62 70.61 -25.48
C PHE A 6 -33.05 69.26 -25.01
N VAL A 7 -31.82 68.94 -25.39
CA VAL A 7 -30.98 67.95 -24.69
C VAL A 7 -30.11 68.72 -23.69
N ARG A 8 -30.21 68.38 -22.41
CA ARG A 8 -29.29 68.85 -21.36
C ARG A 8 -28.14 67.85 -21.22
N ALA A 9 -26.93 68.33 -21.51
CA ALA A 9 -25.68 67.72 -21.10
C ALA A 9 -25.30 68.23 -19.70
N ALA A 10 -24.93 67.31 -18.81
CA ALA A 10 -24.25 67.52 -17.53
C ALA A 10 -23.89 66.11 -17.02
N THR A 11 -22.73 65.75 -16.47
CA THR A 11 -21.51 66.48 -16.07
C THR A 11 -20.48 65.42 -15.62
N LEU A 12 -19.18 65.73 -15.79
CA LEU A 12 -18.04 65.62 -14.85
C LEU A 12 -17.98 64.42 -13.85
N MET A 13 -16.87 63.70 -13.62
CA MET A 13 -15.53 64.13 -13.13
C MET A 13 -14.62 62.87 -13.13
N ALA A 14 -13.41 62.91 -13.69
CA ALA A 14 -12.11 63.07 -13.00
C ALA A 14 -11.68 61.93 -12.05
N ALA A 15 -10.57 61.24 -12.37
CA ALA A 15 -9.32 61.25 -11.59
C ALA A 15 -8.40 60.05 -11.92
N THR A 16 -7.15 60.41 -12.20
CA THR A 16 -5.88 59.67 -12.08
C THR A 16 -5.89 58.33 -11.34
N ALA A 17 -5.39 57.27 -11.98
CA ALA A 17 -4.94 56.05 -11.32
C ALA A 17 -3.48 55.74 -11.70
N ALA A 18 -2.65 55.62 -10.66
CA ALA A 18 -1.22 55.38 -10.70
C ALA A 18 -0.87 54.05 -11.37
N VAL A 19 0.24 54.06 -12.12
CA VAL A 19 0.91 52.87 -12.64
C VAL A 19 1.54 52.13 -11.46
N VAL A 20 0.84 51.12 -10.94
CA VAL A 20 1.43 50.09 -10.09
C VAL A 20 1.86 48.97 -11.02
N THR A 21 3.15 48.97 -11.40
CA THR A 21 3.83 47.81 -11.99
C THR A 21 3.88 46.72 -10.92
N GLY A 22 2.79 45.95 -10.82
CA GLY A 22 2.72 44.73 -10.04
C GLY A 22 3.66 43.70 -10.67
N LEU A 23 4.77 43.45 -9.98
CA LEU A 23 5.68 42.35 -10.21
C LEU A 23 4.90 41.03 -9.98
N PHE A 24 4.18 40.56 -11.00
CA PHE A 24 3.75 39.18 -11.08
C PHE A 24 5.02 38.34 -11.32
N ALA A 25 5.74 38.06 -10.24
CA ALA A 25 6.67 36.95 -10.21
C ALA A 25 5.82 35.71 -10.50
N ALA A 26 5.92 35.22 -11.73
CA ALA A 26 5.48 33.89 -12.09
C ALA A 26 6.25 32.94 -11.15
N PHE A 27 5.59 32.53 -10.08
CA PHE A 27 5.99 31.37 -9.31
C PHE A 27 5.71 30.18 -10.23
N SER A 28 6.64 29.95 -11.17
CA SER A 28 6.83 28.64 -11.78
C SER A 28 7.34 27.73 -10.65
N GLY A 29 6.44 27.41 -9.72
CA GLY A 29 6.59 26.22 -8.92
C GLY A 29 6.63 25.10 -9.94
N SER A 30 7.81 24.51 -10.10
CA SER A 30 7.94 23.15 -10.57
C SER A 30 6.99 22.35 -9.69
N ALA A 31 5.79 22.08 -10.20
CA ALA A 31 5.00 20.99 -9.70
C ALA A 31 5.90 19.77 -9.95
N ASP A 32 6.57 19.31 -8.90
CA ASP A 32 7.21 18.02 -8.92
C ASP A 32 6.13 17.02 -9.32
N ALA A 33 6.16 16.63 -10.59
CA ALA A 33 5.40 15.51 -11.14
C ALA A 33 5.88 14.16 -10.57
N ALA A 34 6.56 14.16 -9.43
CA ALA A 34 6.97 13.00 -8.65
C ALA A 34 5.79 12.32 -7.92
N GLY A 35 4.58 12.88 -7.99
CA GLY A 35 3.38 12.35 -7.32
C GLY A 35 2.53 11.36 -8.11
N LEU A 36 2.84 11.10 -9.39
CA LEU A 36 2.02 10.24 -10.27
C LEU A 36 2.78 9.03 -10.84
N THR A 37 4.06 8.86 -10.51
CA THR A 37 4.88 7.77 -11.04
C THR A 37 4.72 6.44 -10.32
N GLY A 38 3.93 6.37 -9.23
CA GLY A 38 3.68 5.19 -8.39
C GLY A 38 3.03 4.00 -9.10
N ILE A 39 2.06 3.34 -8.45
CA ILE A 39 1.43 2.11 -8.98
C ILE A 39 0.94 2.21 -10.44
N ARG A 40 0.63 3.42 -10.95
CA ARG A 40 0.17 3.67 -12.33
C ARG A 40 1.05 3.05 -13.41
N ASN A 41 2.37 3.08 -13.22
CA ASN A 41 3.34 2.61 -14.22
C ASN A 41 3.75 1.15 -14.01
N THR A 42 3.08 0.45 -13.08
CA THR A 42 3.45 -0.90 -12.66
C THR A 42 2.48 -1.93 -13.23
N LYS A 43 2.86 -3.20 -13.17
CA LYS A 43 1.95 -4.31 -13.54
C LYS A 43 0.73 -4.43 -12.63
N HIS A 44 0.73 -3.79 -11.45
CA HIS A 44 -0.42 -3.76 -10.54
C HIS A 44 -1.41 -2.64 -10.85
N ASN A 45 -1.14 -1.79 -11.85
CA ASN A 45 -2.21 -1.03 -12.47
C ASN A 45 -3.04 -1.98 -13.34
N LEU A 46 -4.10 -2.52 -12.74
CA LEU A 46 -5.02 -3.48 -13.38
C LEU A 46 -6.17 -2.78 -14.14
N SER A 47 -6.17 -1.45 -14.21
CA SER A 47 -7.13 -0.70 -15.03
C SER A 47 -6.85 -0.92 -16.52
N LYS A 48 -7.81 -0.54 -17.38
CA LYS A 48 -7.69 -0.61 -18.84
C LYS A 48 -6.42 0.08 -19.39
N ASP A 49 -5.96 1.11 -18.69
CA ASP A 49 -4.79 1.94 -19.06
C ASP A 49 -3.48 1.38 -18.48
N GLY A 50 -3.53 0.24 -17.79
CA GLY A 50 -2.39 -0.43 -17.19
C GLY A 50 -1.36 -0.96 -18.20
N PRO A 51 -0.06 -0.92 -17.85
CA PRO A 51 1.01 -1.47 -18.68
C PRO A 51 1.15 -3.00 -18.53
N GLY A 52 0.47 -3.60 -17.55
CA GLY A 52 0.47 -5.03 -17.31
C GLY A 52 -0.31 -5.81 -18.37
N ILE A 53 0.03 -7.09 -18.53
CA ILE A 53 -0.72 -8.01 -19.40
C ILE A 53 -2.09 -8.38 -18.82
N ASN A 54 -2.24 -8.28 -17.50
CA ASN A 54 -3.43 -8.59 -16.74
C ASN A 54 -4.13 -7.28 -16.38
N LYS A 55 -5.31 -7.05 -16.95
CA LYS A 55 -6.09 -5.83 -16.73
C LYS A 55 -7.53 -5.98 -17.16
N THR A 56 -8.38 -5.10 -16.65
CA THR A 56 -9.74 -4.90 -17.16
C THR A 56 -9.71 -4.26 -18.54
N THR A 57 -10.82 -4.36 -19.28
CA THR A 57 -10.95 -3.72 -20.60
C THR A 57 -11.67 -2.38 -20.56
N ASP A 58 -12.32 -2.04 -19.45
CA ASP A 58 -13.25 -0.91 -19.35
C ASP A 58 -13.14 -0.08 -18.05
N VAL A 59 -12.65 -0.66 -16.95
CA VAL A 59 -12.44 0.06 -15.67
C VAL A 59 -11.19 0.94 -15.73
N GLY A 60 -11.33 2.24 -15.46
CA GLY A 60 -10.21 3.21 -15.46
C GLY A 60 -9.65 3.52 -14.07
N GLU A 61 -10.37 3.16 -13.01
CA GLU A 61 -9.98 3.39 -11.63
C GLU A 61 -8.84 2.45 -11.22
N ILE A 62 -7.70 3.01 -10.84
CA ILE A 62 -6.50 2.21 -10.54
C ILE A 62 -6.55 1.62 -9.12
N CYS A 63 -7.12 2.34 -8.16
CA CYS A 63 -7.12 1.93 -6.76
C CYS A 63 -8.24 0.95 -6.41
N VAL A 64 -9.28 0.81 -7.25
CA VAL A 64 -10.50 0.07 -6.89
C VAL A 64 -10.26 -1.43 -6.64
N PHE A 65 -9.19 -1.98 -7.21
CA PHE A 65 -8.79 -3.38 -7.00
C PHE A 65 -8.29 -3.63 -5.57
N CYS A 66 -7.88 -2.58 -4.85
CA CYS A 66 -7.30 -2.67 -3.51
C CYS A 66 -8.12 -1.91 -2.47
N HIS A 67 -8.66 -0.75 -2.83
CA HIS A 67 -9.31 0.19 -1.91
C HIS A 67 -10.67 0.63 -2.42
N THR A 68 -11.58 0.90 -1.48
CA THR A 68 -12.89 1.50 -1.76
C THR A 68 -13.17 2.61 -0.76
N PRO A 69 -13.85 3.72 -1.11
CA PRO A 69 -14.22 4.72 -0.11
C PRO A 69 -15.15 4.16 0.98
N HIS A 70 -16.04 3.22 0.64
CA HIS A 70 -17.01 2.60 1.55
C HIS A 70 -17.25 1.12 1.19
N GLY A 71 -17.84 0.34 2.11
CA GLY A 71 -18.13 -1.07 1.85
C GLY A 71 -16.87 -1.93 1.73
N SER A 72 -15.80 -1.55 2.43
CA SER A 72 -14.57 -2.32 2.50
C SER A 72 -14.71 -3.55 3.40
N SER A 73 -13.73 -4.43 3.33
CA SER A 73 -13.55 -5.52 4.29
C SER A 73 -13.43 -4.97 5.70
N SER A 74 -14.15 -5.59 6.63
CA SER A 74 -14.07 -5.31 8.07
C SER A 74 -13.01 -6.17 8.78
N THR A 75 -12.40 -7.13 8.07
CA THR A 75 -11.44 -8.08 8.64
C THR A 75 -10.04 -7.92 8.08
N ALA A 76 -9.85 -7.13 7.02
CA ALA A 76 -8.53 -6.87 6.45
C ALA A 76 -7.76 -5.84 7.28
N ALA A 77 -6.49 -6.13 7.57
CA ALA A 77 -5.57 -5.19 8.21
C ALA A 77 -4.94 -4.18 7.21
N ALA A 78 -5.79 -3.60 6.36
CA ALA A 78 -5.40 -2.58 5.37
C ALA A 78 -6.51 -1.53 5.25
N PRO A 79 -6.17 -0.24 5.03
CA PRO A 79 -7.17 0.83 4.97
C PRO A 79 -8.20 0.56 3.88
N LEU A 80 -9.47 0.48 4.26
CA LEU A 80 -10.59 0.34 3.33
C LEU A 80 -10.39 -0.71 2.21
N TRP A 81 -9.87 -1.88 2.57
CA TRP A 81 -9.54 -2.94 1.62
C TRP A 81 -10.77 -3.43 0.84
N ASN A 82 -10.72 -3.45 -0.49
CA ASN A 82 -11.86 -3.73 -1.35
C ASN A 82 -11.97 -5.20 -1.79
N LYS A 83 -11.36 -6.13 -1.06
CA LYS A 83 -11.46 -7.56 -1.36
C LYS A 83 -11.77 -8.35 -0.10
N LYS A 84 -12.38 -9.51 -0.28
CA LYS A 84 -12.46 -10.51 0.78
C LYS A 84 -11.05 -11.03 1.07
N VAL A 85 -10.70 -11.14 2.34
CA VAL A 85 -9.46 -11.79 2.80
C VAL A 85 -9.77 -13.18 3.33
N ALA A 86 -8.84 -14.10 3.15
CA ALA A 86 -8.97 -15.47 3.66
C ALA A 86 -8.99 -15.51 5.19
N ASP A 87 -9.63 -16.54 5.74
CA ASP A 87 -9.56 -16.84 7.17
C ASP A 87 -8.10 -17.18 7.53
N PRO A 88 -7.48 -16.51 8.52
CA PRO A 88 -6.12 -16.81 8.93
C PRO A 88 -5.89 -18.30 9.28
N ALA A 89 -6.91 -19.00 9.78
CA ALA A 89 -6.82 -20.44 10.07
C ALA A 89 -6.49 -21.30 8.84
N SER A 90 -6.79 -20.81 7.63
CA SER A 90 -6.47 -21.50 6.38
C SER A 90 -4.97 -21.62 6.09
N PHE A 91 -4.12 -20.87 6.80
CA PHE A 91 -2.65 -20.85 6.69
C PHE A 91 -1.94 -21.62 7.81
N SER A 92 -2.68 -22.16 8.78
CA SER A 92 -2.11 -22.95 9.88
C SER A 92 -1.37 -24.18 9.33
N GLY A 93 -0.12 -24.37 9.75
CA GLY A 93 0.75 -25.46 9.28
C GLY A 93 1.29 -25.31 7.85
N LYS A 94 1.05 -24.17 7.20
CA LYS A 94 1.45 -23.89 5.82
C LYS A 94 2.51 -22.81 5.69
N MET A 95 2.87 -22.14 6.78
CA MET A 95 3.93 -21.13 6.77
C MET A 95 5.30 -21.78 6.53
N TYR A 96 6.28 -20.98 6.10
CA TYR A 96 7.67 -21.40 6.02
C TYR A 96 8.14 -22.05 7.32
N ASN A 97 8.74 -23.23 7.19
CA ASN A 97 9.34 -23.96 8.29
C ASN A 97 10.49 -24.82 7.76
N SER A 98 11.63 -24.80 8.45
CA SER A 98 12.78 -25.65 8.14
C SER A 98 13.53 -25.99 9.42
N GLN A 99 14.38 -27.01 9.39
CA GLN A 99 15.18 -27.42 10.57
C GLN A 99 16.13 -26.33 11.07
N THR A 100 16.49 -25.38 10.22
CA THR A 100 17.39 -24.25 10.52
C THR A 100 16.63 -22.94 10.70
N PHE A 101 15.31 -23.00 10.86
CA PHE A 101 14.48 -21.81 11.06
C PHE A 101 14.11 -21.66 12.53
N ASP A 102 14.69 -20.66 13.18
CA ASP A 102 14.59 -20.47 14.64
C ASP A 102 13.33 -19.73 15.10
N ALA A 103 12.52 -19.24 14.16
CA ALA A 103 11.29 -18.56 14.49
C ALA A 103 10.26 -19.56 15.01
N VAL A 104 9.82 -19.34 16.25
CA VAL A 104 8.80 -20.15 16.90
C VAL A 104 7.48 -19.39 16.83
N ASP A 105 6.98 -19.14 15.62
CA ASP A 105 5.60 -18.69 15.46
C ASP A 105 4.75 -19.82 14.89
N THR A 106 4.03 -20.49 15.79
CA THR A 106 3.08 -21.56 15.46
C THR A 106 1.69 -21.04 15.09
N VAL A 107 1.45 -19.73 15.26
CA VAL A 107 0.14 -19.09 15.03
C VAL A 107 -0.04 -18.72 13.56
N GLY A 108 1.06 -18.36 12.87
CA GLY A 108 1.03 -17.96 11.46
C GLY A 108 0.38 -16.58 11.28
N PHE A 109 -0.56 -16.44 10.34
CA PHE A 109 -1.33 -15.20 10.22
C PHE A 109 -2.45 -15.14 11.27
N ILE A 110 -2.70 -13.94 11.77
CA ILE A 110 -3.89 -13.56 12.54
C ILE A 110 -4.74 -12.52 11.77
N SER A 111 -5.95 -12.22 12.25
CA SER A 111 -6.87 -11.27 11.59
C SER A 111 -6.25 -9.87 11.38
N SER A 112 -5.33 -9.44 12.23
CA SER A 112 -4.63 -8.16 12.07
C SER A 112 -3.39 -8.22 11.16
N SER A 113 -3.15 -9.32 10.44
CA SER A 113 -1.97 -9.46 9.58
C SER A 113 -2.21 -8.79 8.23
N VAL A 114 -1.37 -7.82 7.90
CA VAL A 114 -1.45 -7.11 6.60
C VAL A 114 -1.23 -8.06 5.41
N SER A 115 -0.47 -9.14 5.59
CA SER A 115 -0.18 -10.13 4.55
C SER A 115 -1.44 -10.78 3.97
N LEU A 116 -2.53 -10.86 4.75
CA LEU A 116 -3.82 -11.36 4.27
C LEU A 116 -4.43 -10.48 3.16
N ALA A 117 -4.11 -9.18 3.14
CA ALA A 117 -4.50 -8.29 2.04
C ALA A 117 -3.75 -8.69 0.75
N CYS A 118 -2.44 -8.89 0.81
CA CYS A 118 -1.64 -9.35 -0.32
C CYS A 118 -2.15 -10.72 -0.84
N LEU A 119 -2.36 -11.65 0.10
CA LEU A 119 -2.82 -13.00 -0.21
C LEU A 119 -4.24 -13.02 -0.79
N SER A 120 -5.07 -12.01 -0.56
CA SER A 120 -6.37 -11.91 -1.25
C SER A 120 -6.27 -11.83 -2.79
N CYS A 121 -5.09 -11.59 -3.33
CA CYS A 121 -4.81 -11.72 -4.77
C CYS A 121 -3.86 -12.89 -5.04
N HIS A 122 -2.84 -13.03 -4.20
CA HIS A 122 -1.71 -13.94 -4.41
C HIS A 122 -1.93 -15.36 -3.91
N ASP A 123 -3.03 -15.66 -3.22
CA ASP A 123 -3.32 -17.03 -2.77
C ASP A 123 -4.01 -17.90 -3.83
N GLY A 124 -4.39 -17.32 -4.97
CA GLY A 124 -5.07 -18.02 -6.06
C GLY A 124 -6.51 -18.44 -5.75
N SER A 125 -7.09 -18.00 -4.63
CA SER A 125 -8.44 -18.41 -4.22
C SER A 125 -9.54 -17.66 -4.98
N GLN A 126 -9.30 -16.41 -5.34
CA GLN A 126 -10.25 -15.51 -6.01
C GLN A 126 -9.63 -14.77 -7.19
N ALA A 127 -10.48 -14.23 -8.06
CA ALA A 127 -10.01 -13.50 -9.23
C ALA A 127 -9.47 -12.11 -8.85
N MET A 128 -8.49 -11.62 -9.61
CA MET A 128 -7.83 -10.33 -9.39
C MET A 128 -8.82 -9.16 -9.42
N ASP A 129 -9.85 -9.25 -10.26
CA ASP A 129 -10.94 -8.28 -10.43
C ASP A 129 -12.15 -8.52 -9.51
N THR A 130 -12.11 -9.52 -8.63
CA THR A 130 -13.17 -9.72 -7.63
C THR A 130 -13.04 -8.66 -6.53
N VAL A 131 -14.00 -7.76 -6.42
CA VAL A 131 -14.00 -6.69 -5.40
C VAL A 131 -15.30 -6.65 -4.61
N LEU A 132 -15.26 -6.11 -3.40
CA LEU A 132 -16.43 -5.94 -2.54
C LEU A 132 -17.34 -4.80 -3.02
N ASN A 133 -16.76 -3.72 -3.53
CA ASN A 133 -17.50 -2.56 -4.02
C ASN A 133 -16.96 -2.13 -5.39
N ALA A 134 -17.74 -2.39 -6.44
CA ALA A 134 -17.37 -2.00 -7.80
C ALA A 134 -17.52 -0.48 -8.05
N PRO A 135 -16.83 0.09 -9.05
CA PRO A 135 -17.05 1.48 -9.46
C PRO A 135 -18.53 1.77 -9.75
N GLY A 136 -18.95 3.00 -9.44
CA GLY A 136 -20.34 3.42 -9.56
C GLY A 136 -21.18 3.15 -8.32
N SER A 137 -22.50 3.27 -8.46
CA SER A 137 -23.46 3.06 -7.36
C SER A 137 -24.11 1.68 -7.44
N GLY A 138 -24.34 1.06 -6.28
CA GLY A 138 -25.04 -0.23 -6.19
C GLY A 138 -24.19 -1.47 -6.46
N GLY A 139 -22.87 -1.32 -6.65
CA GLY A 139 -21.94 -2.42 -6.93
C GLY A 139 -21.39 -3.15 -5.71
N TYR A 140 -22.02 -3.01 -4.53
CA TYR A 140 -21.56 -3.66 -3.30
C TYR A 140 -22.03 -5.12 -3.21
N ASN A 141 -21.10 -6.02 -2.92
CA ASN A 141 -21.33 -7.42 -2.61
C ASN A 141 -20.38 -7.89 -1.51
N ALA A 142 -20.92 -8.31 -0.37
CA ALA A 142 -20.13 -8.78 0.78
C ALA A 142 -19.28 -10.03 0.49
N ASN A 143 -19.65 -10.83 -0.52
CA ASN A 143 -18.88 -11.98 -0.95
C ASN A 143 -17.87 -11.65 -2.06
N GLY A 144 -17.86 -10.39 -2.53
CA GLY A 144 -17.15 -9.96 -3.72
C GLY A 144 -17.88 -10.33 -5.01
N ALA A 145 -17.66 -9.53 -6.05
CA ALA A 145 -18.07 -9.81 -7.41
C ALA A 145 -16.97 -9.36 -8.38
N THR A 146 -16.81 -10.09 -9.48
CA THR A 146 -15.95 -9.66 -10.60
C THR A 146 -16.55 -8.41 -11.23
N PHE A 147 -15.71 -7.60 -11.89
CA PHE A 147 -16.25 -6.51 -12.69
C PHE A 147 -17.16 -7.04 -13.80
N ALA A 148 -18.17 -6.24 -14.17
CA ALA A 148 -19.05 -6.56 -15.30
C ALA A 148 -18.31 -6.45 -16.64
N GLY A 149 -17.19 -5.72 -16.65
CA GLY A 149 -16.28 -5.58 -17.77
C GLY A 149 -15.49 -6.85 -18.09
N GLY A 150 -14.92 -6.88 -19.29
CA GLY A 150 -14.03 -7.97 -19.68
C GLY A 150 -12.70 -7.92 -18.93
N TRP A 151 -12.14 -9.10 -18.66
CA TRP A 151 -10.75 -9.26 -18.22
C TRP A 151 -9.88 -9.72 -19.39
N GLN A 152 -8.73 -9.08 -19.59
CA GLN A 152 -7.71 -9.52 -20.52
C GLN A 152 -6.44 -9.90 -19.74
N GLY A 153 -5.88 -11.07 -20.06
CA GLY A 153 -4.53 -11.39 -19.63
C GLY A 153 -4.16 -12.87 -19.72
N ALA A 154 -2.96 -13.18 -19.23
CA ALA A 154 -2.37 -14.50 -19.21
C ALA A 154 -1.83 -14.84 -17.81
N ASN A 155 -1.35 -16.07 -17.63
CA ASN A 155 -0.90 -16.61 -16.33
C ASN A 155 -2.02 -16.57 -15.27
N GLN A 156 -3.25 -16.81 -15.70
CA GLN A 156 -4.43 -16.84 -14.86
C GLN A 156 -5.41 -17.90 -15.36
N THR A 157 -6.24 -18.41 -14.45
CA THR A 157 -7.40 -19.25 -14.77
C THR A 157 -8.65 -18.62 -14.16
N ALA A 158 -9.59 -18.19 -14.99
CA ALA A 158 -10.81 -17.49 -14.56
C ALA A 158 -10.53 -16.27 -13.64
N GLY A 159 -9.52 -15.49 -14.00
CA GLY A 159 -9.04 -14.29 -13.29
C GLY A 159 -8.17 -14.57 -12.06
N LYS A 160 -8.02 -15.84 -11.64
CA LYS A 160 -7.19 -16.24 -10.49
C LYS A 160 -5.73 -16.37 -10.91
N MET A 161 -4.80 -15.90 -10.08
CA MET A 161 -3.37 -16.02 -10.36
C MET A 161 -2.93 -17.47 -10.47
N THR A 162 -1.93 -17.73 -11.32
CA THR A 162 -1.27 -19.04 -11.45
C THR A 162 0.24 -18.86 -11.54
N GLY A 163 0.99 -19.96 -11.39
CA GLY A 163 2.45 -19.95 -11.45
C GLY A 163 3.07 -19.18 -10.27
N LEU A 164 4.27 -18.62 -10.47
CA LEU A 164 5.07 -18.02 -9.39
C LEU A 164 4.42 -16.85 -8.66
N ALA A 165 3.44 -16.18 -9.27
CA ALA A 165 2.71 -15.09 -8.60
C ALA A 165 1.64 -15.62 -7.62
N CYS A 166 1.27 -16.90 -7.71
CA CYS A 166 0.31 -17.55 -6.84
C CYS A 166 1.02 -18.32 -5.73
N LEU A 167 1.23 -17.65 -4.60
CA LEU A 167 2.02 -18.14 -3.47
C LEU A 167 1.38 -19.35 -2.77
N MET A 168 0.05 -19.48 -2.81
CA MET A 168 -0.66 -20.60 -2.15
C MET A 168 -1.23 -21.64 -3.13
N CYS A 169 -0.91 -21.56 -4.42
CA CYS A 169 -1.46 -22.50 -5.40
C CYS A 169 -0.97 -23.94 -5.18
N ASP A 170 0.23 -24.10 -4.62
CA ASP A 170 0.79 -25.42 -4.26
C ASP A 170 0.29 -25.91 -2.88
N GLY A 171 -0.54 -25.10 -2.20
CA GLY A 171 -1.21 -25.45 -0.96
C GLY A 171 -0.50 -25.00 0.31
N ASP A 172 0.72 -24.46 0.23
CA ASP A 172 1.45 -23.87 1.35
C ASP A 172 2.46 -22.78 0.91
N LEU A 173 3.02 -22.05 1.88
CA LEU A 173 4.06 -21.02 1.74
C LEU A 173 5.45 -21.56 2.14
N LYS A 174 5.67 -22.88 2.12
CA LYS A 174 6.93 -23.46 2.65
C LYS A 174 8.14 -23.20 1.75
N ASN A 175 7.90 -22.87 0.49
CA ASN A 175 8.91 -22.47 -0.49
C ASN A 175 9.05 -20.95 -0.63
N ASP A 176 8.25 -20.16 0.10
CA ASP A 176 8.32 -18.70 0.09
C ASP A 176 9.21 -18.17 1.21
N HIS A 177 9.66 -16.92 1.08
CA HIS A 177 10.41 -16.30 2.16
C HIS A 177 9.51 -16.16 3.41
N PRO A 178 10.07 -16.35 4.61
CA PRO A 178 9.30 -16.26 5.84
C PRO A 178 8.59 -14.91 6.00
N VAL A 179 7.30 -14.96 6.35
CA VAL A 179 6.46 -13.83 6.76
C VAL A 179 5.51 -14.30 7.86
N GLY A 180 4.86 -13.35 8.52
CA GLY A 180 3.97 -13.61 9.64
C GLY A 180 4.72 -14.18 10.84
N MET A 181 5.93 -13.70 11.10
CA MET A 181 6.81 -14.18 12.17
C MET A 181 7.25 -13.03 13.07
N GLU A 182 7.44 -13.31 14.37
CA GLU A 182 7.95 -12.32 15.32
C GLU A 182 9.38 -11.92 14.96
N TYR A 183 9.66 -10.62 14.93
CA TYR A 183 11.00 -10.11 14.64
C TYR A 183 11.92 -10.35 15.85
N ALA A 184 13.00 -11.12 15.63
CA ALA A 184 14.13 -11.31 16.54
C ALA A 184 13.77 -11.69 18.00
N LYS A 185 12.67 -12.43 18.20
CA LYS A 185 12.14 -12.86 19.53
C LYS A 185 12.08 -11.72 20.55
N TRP A 186 11.44 -10.61 20.16
CA TRP A 186 11.30 -9.38 20.95
C TRP A 186 10.93 -9.63 22.43
N GLN A 187 11.92 -9.53 23.32
CA GLN A 187 11.73 -9.67 24.78
C GLN A 187 11.32 -8.35 25.42
N GLY A 188 10.07 -7.94 25.18
CA GLY A 188 9.44 -6.85 25.93
C GLY A 188 10.06 -5.47 25.69
N ASN A 189 9.40 -4.46 26.22
CA ASN A 189 9.61 -3.03 25.95
C ASN A 189 11.01 -2.45 26.29
N THR A 190 12.00 -3.27 26.66
CA THR A 190 13.34 -2.83 27.09
C THR A 190 14.38 -2.83 25.97
N GLY A 191 14.06 -3.34 24.77
CA GLY A 191 14.92 -3.22 23.59
C GLY A 191 16.34 -3.80 23.74
N ALA A 192 16.53 -4.80 24.62
CA ALA A 192 17.88 -5.23 25.02
C ALA A 192 18.17 -6.73 24.90
N ASN A 193 17.22 -7.58 24.50
CA ASN A 193 17.48 -9.00 24.24
C ASN A 193 16.94 -9.39 22.86
N LEU A 194 17.46 -8.72 21.84
CA LEU A 194 17.39 -9.24 20.48
C LEU A 194 18.41 -10.37 20.34
N ASP A 195 18.10 -11.32 19.48
CA ASP A 195 19.13 -12.11 18.85
C ASP A 195 20.20 -11.17 18.25
N ALA A 196 21.47 -11.35 18.65
CA ALA A 196 22.57 -10.46 18.30
C ALA A 196 22.84 -10.40 16.78
N ASP A 197 22.32 -11.38 16.05
CA ASP A 197 22.35 -11.45 14.58
C ASP A 197 21.34 -10.51 13.90
N PHE A 198 20.58 -9.71 14.66
CA PHE A 198 19.59 -8.78 14.14
C PHE A 198 19.89 -7.32 14.52
N ASN A 199 19.61 -6.41 13.59
CA ASN A 199 19.64 -4.99 13.85
C ASN A 199 18.48 -4.58 14.78
N GLN A 200 18.73 -3.56 15.60
CA GLN A 200 17.76 -3.07 16.56
C GLN A 200 16.56 -2.43 15.86
N ALA A 201 15.35 -2.88 16.21
CA ALA A 201 14.13 -2.22 15.79
C ALA A 201 13.88 -0.94 16.61
N SER A 202 13.52 0.14 15.92
CA SER A 202 13.00 1.40 16.44
C SER A 202 11.49 1.31 16.70
N LYS A 203 11.00 2.13 17.64
CA LYS A 203 9.57 2.24 17.99
C LYS A 203 9.14 3.70 18.07
N ILE A 204 8.03 4.01 17.43
CA ILE A 204 7.27 5.25 17.66
C ILE A 204 5.87 4.91 18.16
N VAL A 205 5.28 5.77 18.99
CA VAL A 205 3.90 5.63 19.45
C VAL A 205 3.07 6.71 18.80
N LYS A 206 2.05 6.32 18.01
CA LYS A 206 1.17 7.26 17.31
C LYS A 206 -0.29 6.91 17.59
N GLY A 207 -1.02 7.85 18.21
CA GLY A 207 -2.41 7.64 18.58
C GLY A 207 -2.63 6.45 19.51
N GLY A 208 -1.67 6.16 20.40
CA GLY A 208 -1.71 5.01 21.31
C GLY A 208 -1.21 3.69 20.72
N ASN A 209 -0.95 3.62 19.41
CA ASN A 209 -0.46 2.41 18.76
C ASN A 209 1.06 2.41 18.68
N ASN A 210 1.68 1.28 19.03
CA ASN A 210 3.09 1.05 18.75
C ASN A 210 3.28 0.84 17.25
N ILE A 211 4.29 1.49 16.68
CA ILE A 211 4.70 1.34 15.29
C ILE A 211 6.19 1.03 15.31
N TRP A 212 6.56 -0.08 14.68
CA TRP A 212 7.91 -0.62 14.68
C TRP A 212 8.53 -0.55 13.30
N TYR A 213 9.85 -0.37 13.26
CA TYR A 213 10.60 -0.31 12.02
C TYR A 213 12.09 -0.56 12.28
N VAL A 214 12.83 -0.99 11.26
CA VAL A 214 14.29 -1.05 11.29
C VAL A 214 14.81 -0.01 10.32
N GLU A 215 15.70 0.86 10.81
CA GLU A 215 16.31 1.91 10.02
C GLU A 215 17.10 1.31 8.86
N SER A 216 16.83 1.79 7.65
CA SER A 216 17.56 1.35 6.46
C SER A 216 18.95 1.99 6.32
N GLY A 217 19.25 3.03 7.11
CA GLY A 217 20.54 3.75 7.14
C GLY A 217 20.89 4.55 5.87
N ALA A 218 20.30 4.19 4.72
CA ALA A 218 20.37 4.92 3.47
C ALA A 218 19.10 5.76 3.31
N ALA A 219 19.24 7.08 3.44
CA ALA A 219 18.20 8.06 3.13
C ALA A 219 16.97 8.13 4.06
N SER A 220 17.13 7.92 5.38
CA SER A 220 16.14 8.45 6.34
C SER A 220 16.05 9.96 6.16
N LEU A 221 14.93 10.45 5.61
CA LEU A 221 14.67 11.88 5.42
C LEU A 221 14.37 12.58 6.76
N ASP A 222 14.11 11.80 7.81
CA ASP A 222 13.90 12.28 9.18
C ASP A 222 14.23 11.17 10.19
N PRO A 223 15.40 11.19 10.86
CA PRO A 223 15.75 10.20 11.89
C PRO A 223 14.83 10.20 13.12
N ALA A 224 13.95 11.20 13.26
CA ALA A 224 12.93 11.24 14.31
C ALA A 224 11.59 10.63 13.87
N ALA A 225 11.49 10.19 12.61
CA ALA A 225 10.29 9.60 12.03
C ALA A 225 10.62 8.34 11.21
N ARG A 226 9.58 7.57 10.94
CA ARG A 226 9.67 6.40 10.06
C ARG A 226 9.59 6.85 8.59
N ASP A 227 10.61 6.57 7.80
CA ASP A 227 10.65 6.82 6.35
C ASP A 227 9.93 5.69 5.58
N LYS A 228 9.48 5.94 4.35
CA LYS A 228 8.97 4.89 3.46
C LYS A 228 10.01 3.81 3.12
N GLN A 229 11.29 4.17 3.17
CA GLN A 229 12.41 3.28 2.85
C GLN A 229 12.83 2.41 4.05
N ASP A 230 12.31 2.66 5.25
CA ASP A 230 12.59 1.79 6.39
C ASP A 230 11.87 0.44 6.28
N MET A 231 12.45 -0.57 6.93
CA MET A 231 11.82 -1.87 7.01
C MET A 231 10.68 -1.81 8.03
N PHE A 232 9.44 -1.88 7.58
CA PHE A 232 8.29 -1.79 8.49
C PHE A 232 8.11 -3.10 9.24
N LEU A 233 7.87 -3.02 10.54
CA LEU A 233 7.47 -4.18 11.34
C LEU A 233 6.04 -3.95 11.83
N TYR A 234 5.18 -4.94 11.59
CA TYR A 234 3.76 -4.82 11.87
C TYR A 234 3.47 -5.21 13.30
N THR A 235 2.75 -4.35 14.00
CA THR A 235 2.38 -4.60 15.39
C THR A 235 1.30 -5.66 15.46
N ARG A 236 1.57 -6.75 16.18
CA ARG A 236 0.56 -7.72 16.57
C ARG A 236 0.47 -7.76 18.09
N ASN A 237 -0.77 -7.78 18.60
CA ASN A 237 -1.00 -7.99 20.01
C ASN A 237 -1.06 -9.50 20.29
N VAL A 238 -0.09 -10.00 21.06
CA VAL A 238 -0.03 -11.40 21.47
C VAL A 238 -0.08 -11.43 22.99
N ASN A 239 -1.14 -12.03 23.54
CA ASN A 239 -1.39 -12.13 24.98
C ASN A 239 -1.29 -10.76 25.71
N GLY A 240 -1.87 -9.72 25.12
CA GLY A 240 -1.88 -8.36 25.70
C GLY A 240 -0.59 -7.57 25.49
N THR A 241 0.40 -8.13 24.78
CA THR A 241 1.66 -7.45 24.48
C THR A 241 1.77 -7.17 22.98
N ASP A 242 1.96 -5.91 22.63
CA ASP A 242 2.30 -5.49 21.27
C ASP A 242 3.73 -5.88 20.93
N LYS A 243 3.89 -6.62 19.84
CA LYS A 243 5.17 -7.13 19.36
C LYS A 243 5.37 -6.82 17.87
N PRO A 244 6.63 -6.62 17.41
CA PRO A 244 6.94 -6.42 16.01
C PRO A 244 6.94 -7.74 15.23
N TYR A 245 6.28 -7.75 14.07
CA TYR A 245 6.23 -8.89 13.15
C TYR A 245 6.71 -8.52 11.75
N VAL A 246 7.39 -9.46 11.11
CA VAL A 246 7.72 -9.41 9.68
C VAL A 246 6.51 -9.88 8.89
N GLU A 247 6.07 -9.10 7.91
CA GLU A 247 4.91 -9.36 7.04
C GLU A 247 5.31 -9.09 5.57
N CYS A 248 4.48 -9.46 4.60
CA CYS A 248 4.75 -9.15 3.19
C CYS A 248 5.05 -7.65 2.98
N ALA A 249 4.26 -6.79 3.62
CA ALA A 249 4.41 -5.34 3.49
C ALA A 249 5.56 -4.75 4.33
N SER A 250 6.30 -5.57 5.08
CA SER A 250 7.59 -5.17 5.66
C SER A 250 8.57 -4.84 4.55
N CYS A 251 8.74 -5.76 3.60
CA CYS A 251 9.66 -5.61 2.48
C CYS A 251 9.01 -4.90 1.29
N HIS A 252 7.70 -5.11 1.07
CA HIS A 252 6.99 -4.60 -0.10
C HIS A 252 6.13 -3.36 0.20
N ASP A 253 6.34 -2.25 -0.51
CA ASP A 253 5.42 -1.11 -0.55
C ASP A 253 4.52 -1.22 -1.80
N PRO A 254 3.22 -1.53 -1.64
CA PRO A 254 2.29 -1.65 -2.77
C PRO A 254 2.07 -0.34 -3.53
N HIS A 255 2.53 0.80 -2.98
CA HIS A 255 2.46 2.11 -3.65
C HIS A 255 3.75 2.49 -4.38
N SER A 256 4.79 1.65 -4.30
CA SER A 256 6.04 1.85 -5.01
C SER A 256 5.86 1.66 -6.53
N ASP A 257 6.77 2.26 -7.29
CA ASP A 257 6.85 2.12 -8.75
C ASP A 257 7.91 1.13 -9.23
N ASN A 258 8.75 0.62 -8.32
CA ASN A 258 9.78 -0.36 -8.69
C ASN A 258 9.17 -1.74 -8.99
N ALA A 259 9.83 -2.53 -9.84
CA ALA A 259 9.23 -3.77 -10.36
C ALA A 259 8.89 -4.83 -9.30
N THR A 260 9.58 -4.81 -8.16
CA THR A 260 9.43 -5.78 -7.07
C THR A 260 8.73 -5.19 -5.85
N PHE A 261 8.32 -3.91 -5.89
CA PHE A 261 7.80 -3.15 -4.76
C PHE A 261 8.68 -3.12 -3.52
N LEU A 262 9.97 -3.41 -3.62
CA LEU A 262 10.82 -3.42 -2.43
C LEU A 262 10.97 -2.00 -1.86
N ARG A 263 10.83 -1.85 -0.55
CA ARG A 263 11.11 -0.58 0.17
C ARG A 263 12.57 -0.16 0.02
N ILE A 264 13.45 -1.16 0.08
CA ILE A 264 14.90 -1.02 0.01
C ILE A 264 15.37 -1.78 -1.22
N PRO A 265 16.16 -1.18 -2.13
CA PRO A 265 16.75 -1.91 -3.24
C PRO A 265 17.63 -3.05 -2.73
N ASN A 266 17.49 -4.27 -3.27
CA ASN A 266 18.32 -5.41 -2.83
C ASN A 266 19.74 -5.41 -3.43
N THR A 267 20.25 -4.26 -3.86
CA THR A 267 21.64 -4.14 -4.33
C THR A 267 22.56 -4.45 -3.17
N ASN A 268 23.58 -5.31 -3.35
CA ASN A 268 24.47 -5.75 -2.27
C ASN A 268 23.74 -6.32 -1.04
N SER A 269 22.60 -6.99 -1.25
CA SER A 269 21.81 -7.61 -0.17
C SER A 269 21.29 -6.63 0.89
N GLN A 270 21.12 -5.35 0.55
CA GLN A 270 20.73 -4.31 1.52
C GLN A 270 19.39 -4.60 2.21
N VAL A 271 18.44 -5.27 1.54
CA VAL A 271 17.19 -5.72 2.19
C VAL A 271 17.48 -6.65 3.37
N CYS A 272 18.35 -7.63 3.15
CA CYS A 272 18.73 -8.60 4.17
C CYS A 272 19.54 -7.94 5.30
N LEU A 273 20.53 -7.12 4.92
CA LEU A 273 21.44 -6.44 5.85
C LEU A 273 20.75 -5.32 6.65
N THR A 274 19.54 -4.89 6.26
CA THR A 274 18.72 -4.00 7.07
C THR A 274 18.23 -4.71 8.33
N CYS A 275 17.86 -5.99 8.25
CA CYS A 275 17.38 -6.74 9.40
C CYS A 275 18.50 -7.50 10.11
N HIS A 276 19.51 -7.97 9.38
CA HIS A 276 20.52 -8.87 9.91
C HIS A 276 21.89 -8.21 10.06
N THR A 277 22.50 -8.46 11.22
CA THR A 277 23.91 -8.20 11.49
C THR A 277 24.69 -9.44 11.05
N LYS A 278 25.44 -9.34 9.95
CA LYS A 278 26.23 -10.46 9.37
C LYS A 278 27.67 -10.07 9.11
#